data_AF-A0A1Q9D0F6-F1
#
_entry.id   AF-A0A1Q9D0F6-F1
#
_cell.length_a   1.000
_cell.length_b   1.000
_cell.length_c   1.000
_cell.angle_alpha   90.00
_cell.angle_beta   90.00
_cell.angle_gamma   90.00
#
_symmetry.space_group_name_H-M   'P 1'
#
loop_
_entity.id
_entity.type
_entity.pdbx_description
1 polymer ?
#
loop_
_entity_poly.entity_id
_entity_poly.type
_entity_poly.pdbx_seq_one_letter_code
_entity_poly.pdbx_strand_id
1 'polypeptide(L)'
;MWSTSAWQFFPKSSISSHIAVSAAHGIVHDKWPFRLDIDTEYQDWILVAVCTLVSCIWCLPCICGRLNYRASRSFSSFVYTRLHVYFCVATYLNVFILVFTIGVLPDWTVNQFCVYFVGFVDWVLIHTAKLITSLSILFAFYVVFRFRNKIAIATGLEHITLIRFNWRDLFGLRSRQRPIEVFIWKVEGLQSASSKFTKPNDLFVECHMGYNEPMRTRVHNNAGSEAVIRESFQLNIDENSPDTLMTLLAKDQSLLTNSEIARLTLSTRELCGIEDQTGKRRSTFSYDEDSFLELSLNPSGKIWIAVAPVDEAAEEERSLLLQEDSLLPC
;
A
#
# COMPACT_ATOMS: atom_id res chain seq x y z
N MET A 1 7.60 -26.82 -12.34
CA MET A 1 8.05 -27.57 -11.15
C MET A 1 7.08 -27.27 -10.02
N TRP A 2 5.92 -27.94 -10.01
CA TRP A 2 4.92 -27.82 -8.96
C TRP A 2 4.97 -29.12 -8.17
N SER A 3 5.41 -29.02 -6.91
CA SER A 3 5.60 -30.14 -6.00
C SER A 3 4.24 -30.71 -5.61
N THR A 4 3.99 -31.97 -5.98
CA THR A 4 2.83 -32.79 -5.60
C THR A 4 2.94 -33.29 -4.15
N SER A 5 3.26 -32.40 -3.21
CA SER A 5 3.51 -32.71 -1.79
C SER A 5 2.38 -32.25 -0.85
N ALA A 6 1.16 -32.07 -1.37
CA ALA A 6 0.02 -31.62 -0.57
C ALA A 6 -0.62 -32.73 0.30
N TRP A 7 -0.25 -34.01 0.12
CA TRP A 7 -0.86 -35.13 0.85
C TRP A 7 -0.02 -35.72 2.00
N GLN A 8 1.15 -35.14 2.31
CA GLN A 8 1.98 -35.59 3.45
C GLN A 8 1.72 -34.81 4.76
N PHE A 9 0.62 -34.05 4.86
CA PHE A 9 0.39 -33.07 5.92
C PHE A 9 -0.36 -33.58 7.17
N PHE A 10 -0.48 -34.89 7.35
CA PHE A 10 -0.63 -35.40 8.72
C PHE A 10 0.77 -35.53 9.28
N PRO A 11 1.18 -34.73 10.29
CA PRO A 11 2.36 -35.09 11.05
C PRO A 11 2.14 -36.53 11.49
N LYS A 12 3.08 -37.42 11.16
CA LYS A 12 3.28 -38.66 11.92
C LYS A 12 3.57 -38.18 13.33
N SER A 13 2.51 -37.92 14.10
CA SER A 13 2.62 -37.85 15.53
C SER A 13 3.22 -39.20 15.87
N SER A 14 4.42 -39.15 16.43
CA SER A 14 5.12 -40.27 17.04
C SER A 14 4.34 -40.70 18.29
N ILE A 15 3.05 -41.00 18.11
CA ILE A 15 2.26 -41.82 19.01
C ILE A 15 2.82 -43.22 18.78
N SER A 16 3.85 -43.49 19.57
CA SER A 16 4.41 -44.79 19.93
C SER A 16 3.71 -45.98 19.28
N SER A 17 4.46 -46.61 18.37
CA SER A 17 4.19 -47.83 17.61
C SER A 17 4.09 -49.10 18.48
N HIS A 18 3.36 -49.04 19.60
CA HIS A 18 3.12 -50.19 20.48
C HIS A 18 1.64 -50.41 20.80
N ILE A 19 0.72 -49.91 19.97
CA ILE A 19 -0.60 -50.53 19.87
C ILE A 19 -0.43 -51.67 18.87
N ALA A 20 -0.07 -52.85 19.39
CA ALA A 20 -0.21 -54.08 18.64
C ALA A 20 -1.61 -54.09 18.03
N VAL A 21 -1.69 -54.18 16.70
CA VAL A 21 -2.92 -54.46 15.97
C VAL A 21 -3.31 -55.89 16.33
N SER A 22 -3.76 -56.07 17.57
CA SER A 22 -4.57 -57.22 17.94
C SER A 22 -5.78 -57.09 17.04
N ALA A 23 -5.93 -58.02 16.09
CA ALA A 23 -7.05 -58.07 15.16
C ALA A 23 -8.32 -57.78 15.96
N ALA A 24 -8.82 -56.55 15.82
CA ALA A 24 -9.80 -55.99 16.73
C ALA A 24 -11.10 -56.72 16.45
N HIS A 25 -11.32 -57.82 17.16
CA HIS A 25 -12.57 -58.58 17.15
C HIS A 25 -13.61 -57.69 17.83
N GLY A 26 -14.16 -56.75 17.07
CA GLY A 26 -15.27 -55.92 17.50
C GLY A 26 -16.45 -56.79 17.89
N ILE A 27 -17.15 -56.40 18.95
CA ILE A 27 -18.29 -57.09 19.61
C ILE A 27 -19.46 -57.42 18.65
N VAL A 28 -19.38 -57.03 17.37
CA VAL A 28 -20.47 -57.08 16.38
C VAL A 28 -20.14 -58.02 15.19
N HIS A 29 -19.17 -58.93 15.33
CA HIS A 29 -18.61 -59.63 14.16
C HIS A 29 -19.53 -60.57 13.39
N ASP A 30 -20.54 -61.18 14.02
CA ASP A 30 -21.23 -62.32 13.36
C ASP A 30 -22.73 -62.14 13.10
N LYS A 31 -23.34 -60.98 13.41
CA LYS A 31 -24.81 -60.85 13.38
C LYS A 31 -25.39 -59.72 12.53
N TRP A 32 -24.56 -58.89 11.89
CA TRP A 32 -25.09 -57.80 11.07
C TRP A 32 -25.16 -58.21 9.58
N PRO A 33 -26.37 -58.36 9.00
CA PRO A 33 -26.53 -58.90 7.65
C PRO A 33 -26.14 -57.93 6.52
N PHE A 34 -25.77 -56.69 6.84
CA PHE A 34 -25.54 -55.61 5.87
C PHE A 34 -24.08 -55.14 5.80
N ARG A 35 -23.11 -56.01 6.10
CA ARG A 35 -21.68 -55.63 5.98
C ARG A 35 -21.30 -55.45 4.52
N LEU A 36 -20.67 -54.32 4.24
CA LEU A 36 -20.17 -53.97 2.92
C LEU A 36 -18.69 -54.36 2.87
N ASP A 37 -18.34 -55.39 2.10
CA ASP A 37 -16.96 -55.85 1.93
C ASP A 37 -16.29 -55.06 0.79
N ILE A 38 -15.64 -53.94 1.14
CA ILE A 38 -14.97 -53.02 0.20
C ILE A 38 -13.62 -52.62 0.80
N ASP A 39 -12.63 -52.39 -0.06
CA ASP A 39 -11.31 -51.87 0.34
C ASP A 39 -11.41 -50.62 1.24
N THR A 40 -10.51 -50.55 2.21
CA THR A 40 -10.46 -49.50 3.24
C THR A 40 -10.45 -48.08 2.67
N GLU A 41 -9.78 -47.87 1.53
CA GLU A 41 -9.70 -46.55 0.89
C GLU A 41 -11.08 -46.02 0.49
N TYR A 42 -11.95 -46.88 -0.07
CA TYR A 42 -13.30 -46.45 -0.43
C TYR A 42 -14.19 -46.22 0.79
N GLN A 43 -13.97 -46.96 1.89
CA GLN A 43 -14.67 -46.72 3.14
C GLN A 43 -14.40 -45.30 3.67
N ASP A 44 -13.14 -44.85 3.59
CA ASP A 44 -12.74 -43.50 3.99
C ASP A 44 -13.43 -42.44 3.12
N TRP A 45 -13.46 -42.65 1.80
CA TRP A 45 -14.17 -41.74 0.89
C TRP A 45 -15.68 -41.70 1.14
N ILE A 46 -16.30 -42.83 1.45
CA ILE A 46 -17.72 -42.90 1.84
C ILE A 46 -17.94 -42.08 3.10
N LEU A 47 -17.08 -42.24 4.11
CA LEU A 47 -17.20 -41.52 5.38
C LEU A 47 -17.02 -40.00 5.18
N VAL A 48 -16.07 -39.58 4.36
CA VAL A 48 -15.87 -38.17 3.98
C VAL A 48 -17.11 -37.62 3.25
N ALA A 49 -17.67 -38.38 2.30
CA ALA A 49 -18.88 -37.98 1.57
C ALA A 49 -20.08 -37.84 2.50
N VAL A 50 -20.27 -38.78 3.43
CA VAL A 50 -21.35 -38.72 4.43
C VAL A 50 -21.16 -37.55 5.39
N CYS A 51 -19.94 -37.33 5.91
CA CYS A 51 -19.64 -36.16 6.74
C CYS A 51 -19.92 -34.85 5.99
N THR A 52 -19.60 -34.80 4.69
CA THR A 52 -19.88 -33.63 3.85
C THR A 52 -21.40 -33.44 3.69
N LEU A 53 -22.15 -34.51 3.41
CA LEU A 53 -23.60 -34.48 3.27
C LEU A 53 -24.29 -34.01 4.56
N VAL A 54 -23.92 -34.60 5.70
CA VAL A 54 -24.39 -34.25 7.04
C VAL A 54 -24.10 -32.78 7.35
N SER A 55 -22.91 -32.29 7.00
CA SER A 55 -22.53 -30.88 7.13
C SER A 55 -23.36 -29.98 6.21
N CYS A 56 -23.63 -30.42 4.97
CA CYS A 56 -24.49 -29.70 4.03
C CYS A 56 -25.94 -29.63 4.52
N ILE A 57 -26.47 -30.71 5.09
CA ILE A 57 -27.80 -30.73 5.72
C ILE A 57 -27.81 -29.74 6.88
N TRP A 58 -26.79 -29.73 7.73
CA TRP A 58 -26.71 -28.78 8.85
C TRP A 58 -26.66 -27.31 8.39
N CYS A 59 -25.87 -27.03 7.34
CA CYS A 59 -25.66 -25.69 6.79
C CYS A 59 -26.73 -25.27 5.76
N LEU A 60 -27.72 -26.11 5.50
CA LEU A 60 -28.75 -25.90 4.47
C LEU A 60 -29.51 -24.57 4.65
N PRO A 61 -29.86 -24.10 5.87
CA PRO A 61 -30.50 -22.79 6.03
C PRO A 61 -29.63 -21.64 5.53
N CYS A 62 -28.31 -21.69 5.78
CA CYS A 62 -27.35 -20.69 5.34
C CYS A 62 -27.13 -20.72 3.82
N ILE A 63 -27.07 -21.92 3.23
CA ILE A 63 -26.89 -22.10 1.78
C ILE A 63 -28.16 -21.65 1.03
N CYS A 64 -29.33 -22.11 1.46
CA CYS A 64 -30.61 -21.79 0.82
C CYS A 64 -31.03 -20.32 1.00
N GLY A 65 -30.61 -19.66 2.08
CA GLY A 65 -30.88 -18.23 2.30
C GLY A 65 -30.23 -17.30 1.26
N ARG A 66 -29.14 -17.74 0.63
CA ARG A 66 -28.45 -16.97 -0.43
C ARG A 66 -28.97 -17.22 -1.84
N LEU A 67 -29.77 -18.26 -2.05
CA LEU A 67 -30.24 -18.65 -3.38
C LEU A 67 -31.51 -17.89 -3.78
N ASN A 68 -31.55 -17.40 -5.03
CA ASN A 68 -32.65 -16.59 -5.55
C ASN A 68 -33.84 -17.40 -6.13
N TYR A 69 -33.90 -18.71 -5.90
CA TYR A 69 -34.99 -19.56 -6.40
C TYR A 69 -36.25 -19.47 -5.52
N ARG A 70 -37.43 -19.45 -6.15
CA ARG A 70 -38.74 -19.33 -5.47
C ARG A 70 -38.97 -20.45 -4.45
N ALA A 71 -38.62 -21.69 -4.79
CA ALA A 71 -38.72 -22.84 -3.88
C ALA A 71 -37.78 -22.70 -2.66
N SER A 72 -36.53 -22.26 -2.89
CA SER A 72 -35.54 -22.02 -1.84
C SER A 72 -36.01 -20.95 -0.85
N ARG A 73 -36.64 -19.86 -1.34
CA ARG A 73 -37.19 -18.80 -0.49
C ARG A 73 -38.37 -19.26 0.36
N SER A 74 -39.25 -20.10 -0.21
CA SER A 74 -40.37 -20.67 0.54
C SER A 74 -39.87 -21.61 1.64
N PHE A 75 -38.88 -22.45 1.32
CA PHE A 75 -38.24 -23.35 2.27
C PHE A 75 -37.48 -22.58 3.36
N SER A 76 -36.68 -21.57 2.99
CA SER A 76 -35.94 -20.76 3.95
C SER A 76 -36.90 -20.00 4.87
N SER A 77 -37.98 -19.41 4.34
CA SER A 77 -39.01 -18.75 5.15
C SER A 77 -39.61 -19.70 6.19
N PHE A 78 -39.96 -20.92 5.79
CA PHE A 78 -40.44 -21.95 6.71
C PHE A 78 -39.40 -22.30 7.78
N VAL A 79 -38.15 -22.57 7.38
CA VAL A 79 -37.07 -22.97 8.30
C VAL A 79 -36.70 -21.85 9.27
N TYR A 80 -36.62 -20.59 8.83
CA TYR A 80 -36.31 -19.46 9.70
C TYR A 80 -37.38 -19.25 10.78
N THR A 81 -38.66 -19.50 10.48
CA THR A 81 -39.72 -19.41 11.49
C THR A 81 -39.61 -20.48 12.59
N ARG A 82 -38.93 -21.60 12.32
CA ARG A 82 -38.81 -22.77 13.22
C ARG A 82 -37.38 -23.29 13.32
N LEU A 83 -36.43 -22.36 13.40
CA LEU A 83 -35.00 -22.66 13.34
C LEU A 83 -34.56 -23.67 14.43
N HIS A 84 -35.11 -23.55 15.65
CA HIS A 84 -34.83 -24.48 16.75
C HIS A 84 -35.29 -25.92 16.46
N VAL A 85 -36.51 -26.10 15.93
CA VAL A 85 -37.04 -27.42 15.56
C VAL A 85 -36.18 -28.02 14.44
N TYR A 86 -35.84 -27.19 13.46
CA TYR A 86 -34.99 -27.61 12.34
C TYR A 86 -33.64 -28.14 12.83
N PHE A 87 -32.90 -27.38 13.64
CA PHE A 87 -31.60 -27.82 14.15
C PHE A 87 -31.72 -29.08 15.01
N CYS A 88 -32.76 -29.20 15.82
CA CYS A 88 -33.03 -30.41 16.61
C CYS A 88 -33.22 -31.64 15.71
N VAL A 89 -34.13 -31.56 14.73
CA VAL A 89 -34.40 -32.65 13.77
C VAL A 89 -33.17 -32.97 12.93
N ALA A 90 -32.48 -31.96 12.42
CA ALA A 90 -31.24 -32.12 11.66
C ALA A 90 -30.14 -32.80 12.49
N THR A 91 -30.01 -32.48 13.78
CA THR A 91 -29.06 -33.14 14.68
C THR A 91 -29.36 -34.63 14.79
N TYR A 92 -30.60 -35.00 15.11
CA TYR A 92 -30.98 -36.40 15.25
C TYR A 92 -30.81 -37.17 13.96
N LEU A 93 -31.20 -36.59 12.82
CA LEU A 93 -31.02 -37.18 11.50
C LEU A 93 -29.53 -37.39 11.18
N ASN A 94 -28.70 -36.39 11.44
CA ASN A 94 -27.26 -36.43 11.22
C ASN A 94 -26.57 -37.50 12.08
N VAL A 95 -26.89 -37.56 13.37
CA VAL A 95 -26.38 -38.60 14.28
C VAL A 95 -26.83 -39.98 13.81
N PHE A 96 -28.09 -40.13 13.39
CA PHE A 96 -28.60 -41.40 12.88
C PHE A 96 -27.85 -41.86 11.62
N ILE A 97 -27.68 -40.96 10.62
CA ILE A 97 -26.94 -41.26 9.38
C ILE A 97 -25.48 -41.67 9.70
N LEU A 98 -24.81 -40.95 10.59
CA LEU A 98 -23.43 -41.23 10.96
C LEU A 98 -23.29 -42.57 11.69
N VAL A 99 -24.10 -42.83 12.72
CA VAL A 99 -24.07 -44.10 13.48
C VAL A 99 -24.42 -45.28 12.57
N PHE A 100 -25.40 -45.11 11.68
CA PHE A 100 -25.77 -46.13 10.71
C PHE A 100 -24.61 -46.42 9.74
N THR A 101 -23.98 -45.37 9.19
CA THR A 101 -22.85 -45.52 8.25
C THR A 101 -21.65 -46.20 8.92
N ILE A 102 -21.27 -45.76 10.13
CA ILE A 102 -20.18 -46.38 10.89
C ILE A 102 -20.52 -47.84 11.24
N GLY A 103 -21.79 -48.15 11.53
CA GLY A 103 -22.22 -49.53 11.80
C GLY A 103 -22.18 -50.45 10.58
N VAL A 104 -22.25 -49.90 9.36
CA VAL A 104 -22.17 -50.63 8.10
C VAL A 104 -20.71 -50.87 7.66
N LEU A 105 -19.80 -49.94 7.99
CA LEU A 105 -18.38 -50.02 7.64
C LEU A 105 -17.63 -50.92 8.65
N PRO A 106 -17.03 -52.05 8.21
CA PRO A 106 -16.43 -53.03 9.12
C PRO A 106 -15.15 -52.54 9.81
N ASP A 107 -14.38 -51.67 9.17
CA ASP A 107 -13.07 -51.24 9.67
C ASP A 107 -13.13 -50.01 10.59
N TRP A 108 -14.30 -49.40 10.73
CA TRP A 108 -14.49 -48.15 11.45
C TRP A 108 -15.24 -48.35 12.76
N THR A 109 -14.62 -47.97 13.87
CA THR A 109 -15.29 -47.87 15.16
C THR A 109 -15.73 -46.44 15.47
N VAL A 110 -16.83 -46.27 16.21
CA VAL A 110 -17.29 -44.95 16.67
C VAL A 110 -16.20 -44.20 17.43
N ASN A 111 -15.39 -44.91 18.22
CA ASN A 111 -14.28 -44.30 18.96
C ASN A 111 -13.19 -43.77 18.03
N GLN A 112 -12.75 -44.56 17.04
CA GLN A 112 -11.79 -44.09 16.04
C GLN A 112 -12.32 -42.86 15.30
N PHE A 113 -13.57 -42.90 14.85
CA PHE A 113 -14.20 -41.75 14.19
C PHE A 113 -14.16 -40.49 15.06
N CYS A 114 -14.52 -40.59 16.34
CA CYS A 114 -14.46 -39.47 17.27
C CYS A 114 -13.03 -38.91 17.43
N VAL A 115 -12.01 -39.78 17.52
CA VAL A 115 -10.60 -39.35 17.61
C VAL A 115 -10.17 -38.61 16.34
N TYR A 116 -10.50 -39.14 15.16
CA TYR A 116 -10.20 -38.46 13.88
C TYR A 116 -10.94 -37.14 13.74
N PHE A 117 -12.20 -37.07 14.16
CA PHE A 117 -12.99 -35.86 14.14
C PHE A 117 -12.39 -34.77 15.05
N VAL A 118 -12.01 -35.13 16.29
CA VAL A 118 -11.33 -34.21 17.21
C VAL A 118 -10.01 -33.74 16.60
N GLY A 119 -9.22 -34.64 16.00
CA GLY A 119 -7.98 -34.29 15.31
C GLY A 119 -8.20 -33.34 14.12
N PHE A 120 -9.28 -33.52 13.36
CA PHE A 120 -9.65 -32.61 12.28
C PHE A 120 -10.05 -31.22 12.80
N VAL A 121 -10.85 -31.16 13.87
CA VAL A 121 -11.23 -29.88 14.50
C VAL A 121 -10.01 -29.14 15.03
N ASP A 122 -9.09 -29.83 15.70
CA ASP A 122 -7.83 -29.26 16.17
C ASP A 122 -6.98 -28.71 15.01
N TRP A 123 -6.88 -29.48 13.92
CA TRP A 123 -6.22 -29.03 12.70
C TRP A 123 -6.84 -27.74 12.15
N VAL A 124 -8.18 -27.67 12.05
CA VAL A 124 -8.88 -26.47 11.57
C VAL A 124 -8.61 -25.28 12.49
N LEU A 125 -8.65 -25.47 13.82
CA LEU A 125 -8.41 -24.39 14.79
C LEU A 125 -6.98 -23.84 14.68
N ILE A 126 -5.97 -24.70 14.56
CA ILE A 126 -4.57 -24.30 14.38
C ILE A 126 -4.40 -23.48 13.09
N HIS A 127 -4.99 -23.93 11.98
CA HIS A 127 -4.89 -23.20 10.71
C HIS A 127 -5.67 -21.89 10.72
N THR A 128 -6.82 -21.86 11.38
CA THR A 128 -7.60 -20.63 11.56
C THR A 128 -6.81 -19.60 12.39
N ALA A 129 -6.14 -20.04 13.46
CA ALA A 129 -5.27 -19.17 14.26
C ALA A 129 -4.09 -18.62 13.43
N LYS A 130 -3.46 -19.45 12.59
CA LYS A 130 -2.41 -18.99 11.65
C LYS A 130 -2.94 -17.98 10.63
N LEU A 131 -4.15 -18.18 10.11
CA LEU A 131 -4.78 -17.24 9.18
C LEU A 131 -5.07 -15.90 9.85
N ILE A 132 -5.66 -15.91 11.05
CA ILE A 132 -5.95 -14.68 11.81
C ILE A 132 -4.68 -13.92 12.15
N THR A 133 -3.61 -14.60 12.58
CA THR A 133 -2.32 -13.97 12.86
C THR A 133 -1.66 -13.40 11.60
N SER A 134 -1.73 -14.09 10.46
CA SER A 134 -1.25 -13.54 9.19
C SER A 134 -2.06 -12.31 8.75
N LEU A 135 -3.39 -12.36 8.93
CA LEU A 135 -4.28 -11.24 8.58
C LEU A 135 -4.02 -10.03 9.49
N SER A 136 -3.75 -10.25 10.78
CA SER A 136 -3.45 -9.17 11.72
C SER A 136 -2.12 -8.49 11.41
N ILE A 137 -1.11 -9.24 10.98
CA ILE A 137 0.17 -8.69 10.49
C ILE A 137 -0.07 -7.81 9.26
N LEU A 138 -0.80 -8.32 8.26
CA LEU A 138 -1.13 -7.54 7.05
C LEU A 138 -1.93 -6.28 7.38
N PHE A 139 -2.86 -6.37 8.33
CA PHE A 139 -3.62 -5.23 8.82
C PHE A 139 -2.72 -4.20 9.52
N ALA A 140 -1.78 -4.64 10.36
CA ALA A 140 -0.82 -3.76 10.99
C ALA A 140 0.04 -3.01 9.96
N PHE A 141 0.56 -3.72 8.94
CA PHE A 141 1.25 -3.09 7.82
C PHE A 141 0.34 -2.08 7.10
N TYR A 142 -0.89 -2.45 6.78
CA TYR A 142 -1.86 -1.57 6.14
C TYR A 142 -2.09 -0.28 6.95
N VAL A 143 -2.25 -0.38 8.27
CA VAL A 143 -2.40 0.78 9.17
C VAL A 143 -1.16 1.67 9.13
N VAL A 144 0.03 1.10 9.25
CA VAL A 144 1.31 1.84 9.15
C VAL A 144 1.42 2.57 7.81
N PHE A 145 1.14 1.88 6.69
CA PHE A 145 1.16 2.48 5.36
C PHE A 145 0.12 3.60 5.21
N ARG A 146 -1.10 3.40 5.73
CA ARG A 146 -2.20 4.37 5.63
C ARG A 146 -1.91 5.64 6.42
N PHE A 147 -1.25 5.52 7.58
CA PHE A 147 -0.98 6.64 8.50
C PHE A 147 0.45 7.17 8.44
N ARG A 148 1.29 6.68 7.53
CA ARG A 148 2.70 7.08 7.42
C ARG A 148 2.94 8.59 7.43
N ASN A 149 2.07 9.38 6.78
CA ASN A 149 2.21 10.84 6.72
C ASN A 149 1.99 11.46 8.10
N LYS A 150 1.00 10.96 8.85
CA LYS A 150 0.74 11.43 10.22
C LYS A 150 1.86 11.02 11.16
N ILE A 151 2.43 9.83 10.97
CA ILE A 151 3.58 9.34 11.75
C ILE A 151 4.82 10.19 11.43
N ALA A 152 5.08 10.52 10.16
CA ALA A 152 6.18 11.37 9.74
C ALA A 152 6.07 12.78 10.33
N ILE A 153 4.87 13.36 10.34
CA ILE A 153 4.60 14.65 10.99
C ILE A 153 4.82 14.54 12.51
N ALA A 154 4.25 13.52 13.16
CA ALA A 154 4.39 13.32 14.61
C ALA A 154 5.83 13.04 15.06
N THR A 155 6.68 12.49 14.18
CA THR A 155 8.10 12.27 14.45
C THR A 155 8.98 13.49 14.19
N GLY A 156 8.39 14.62 13.77
CA GLY A 156 9.12 15.85 13.50
C GLY A 156 9.94 15.81 12.20
N LEU A 157 9.67 14.85 11.31
CA LEU A 157 10.30 14.76 9.99
C LEU A 157 9.63 15.71 8.97
N GLU A 158 9.21 16.90 9.42
CA GLU A 158 8.43 17.84 8.61
C GLU A 158 9.22 18.42 7.43
N HIS A 159 10.55 18.47 7.53
CA HIS A 159 11.41 19.06 6.51
C HIS A 159 12.21 18.06 5.68
N ILE A 160 12.20 16.77 6.03
CA ILE A 160 13.08 15.78 5.44
C ILE A 160 12.23 14.73 4.73
N THR A 161 11.92 14.98 3.46
CA THR A 161 11.29 14.02 2.56
C THR A 161 12.29 12.94 2.08
N LEU A 162 13.10 12.36 2.98
CA LEU A 162 14.12 11.37 2.60
C LEU A 162 13.51 10.05 2.09
N ILE A 163 12.24 9.76 2.41
CA ILE A 163 11.60 8.51 1.98
C ILE A 163 10.23 8.82 1.40
N ARG A 164 10.20 9.25 0.14
CA ARG A 164 8.96 9.29 -0.66
C ARG A 164 8.78 7.96 -1.37
N PHE A 165 7.92 7.13 -0.81
CA PHE A 165 7.51 5.86 -1.42
C PHE A 165 6.16 6.05 -2.12
N ASN A 166 6.14 6.31 -3.42
CA ASN A 166 4.89 6.26 -4.19
C ASN A 166 4.72 4.85 -4.75
N TRP A 167 3.59 4.20 -4.46
CA TRP A 167 3.36 2.85 -4.97
C TRP A 167 3.29 2.84 -6.50
N ARG A 168 2.92 3.96 -7.13
CA ARG A 168 2.95 4.10 -8.59
C ARG A 168 4.37 3.97 -9.16
N ASP A 169 5.37 4.45 -8.43
CA ASP A 169 6.78 4.37 -8.85
C ASP A 169 7.28 2.92 -8.85
N LEU A 170 6.82 2.09 -7.88
CA LEU A 170 7.14 0.65 -7.85
C LEU A 170 6.60 -0.11 -9.06
N PHE A 171 5.43 0.29 -9.55
CA PHE A 171 4.81 -0.35 -10.71
C PHE A 171 5.39 0.15 -12.04
N GLY A 172 6.45 0.97 -12.01
CA GLY A 172 7.08 1.50 -13.22
C GLY A 172 6.18 2.44 -14.02
N LEU A 173 5.05 2.86 -13.45
CA LEU A 173 4.17 3.85 -14.04
C LEU A 173 4.76 5.24 -13.81
N ARG A 174 5.93 5.51 -14.41
CA ARG A 174 6.56 6.82 -14.38
C ARG A 174 5.68 7.77 -15.20
N SER A 175 5.16 8.79 -14.53
CA SER A 175 4.59 9.93 -15.24
C SER A 175 5.69 10.64 -16.03
N ARG A 176 5.33 11.17 -17.20
CA ARG A 176 6.26 11.97 -18.01
C ARG A 176 6.58 13.23 -17.23
N GLN A 177 7.82 13.32 -16.75
CA GLN A 177 8.35 14.51 -16.10
C GLN A 177 8.86 15.46 -17.17
N ARG A 178 8.53 16.74 -17.03
CA ARG A 178 8.95 17.81 -17.94
C ARG A 178 9.89 18.76 -17.21
N PRO A 179 11.07 19.06 -17.74
CA PRO A 179 11.97 20.01 -17.11
C PRO A 179 11.48 21.46 -17.34
N ILE A 180 11.52 22.26 -16.28
CA ILE A 180 11.32 23.71 -16.29
C ILE A 180 12.51 24.37 -15.61
N GLU A 181 12.80 25.60 -16.01
CA GLU A 181 13.77 26.47 -15.36
C GLU A 181 13.05 27.59 -14.64
N VAL A 182 13.31 27.72 -13.33
CA VAL A 182 12.74 28.76 -12.47
C VAL A 182 13.82 29.80 -12.20
N PHE A 183 13.60 31.02 -12.69
CA PHE A 183 14.49 32.15 -12.50
C PHE A 183 14.03 32.99 -11.32
N ILE A 184 14.99 33.37 -10.46
CA ILE A 184 14.77 34.22 -9.30
C ILE A 184 15.58 35.50 -9.48
N TRP A 185 14.88 36.63 -9.59
CA TRP A 185 15.54 37.90 -9.83
C TRP A 185 15.94 38.60 -8.54
N LYS A 186 14.96 38.96 -7.71
CA LYS A 186 15.15 39.69 -6.48
C LYS A 186 14.08 39.34 -5.46
N VAL A 187 14.37 39.66 -4.19
CA VAL A 187 13.45 39.55 -3.06
C VAL A 187 13.46 40.89 -2.32
N GLU A 188 12.31 41.41 -1.94
CA GLU A 188 12.17 42.71 -1.26
C GLU A 188 11.19 42.62 -0.09
N GLY A 189 11.35 43.53 0.88
CA GLY A 189 10.40 43.68 1.99
C GLY A 189 10.35 42.50 2.96
N LEU A 190 11.46 41.76 3.10
CA LEU A 190 11.57 40.68 4.08
C LEU A 190 11.71 41.24 5.50
N GLN A 191 11.15 40.52 6.47
CA GLN A 191 11.37 40.80 7.89
C GLN A 191 12.78 40.37 8.32
N SER A 192 13.33 41.04 9.33
CA SER A 192 14.54 40.55 10.00
C SER A 192 14.28 39.20 10.64
N ALA A 193 15.22 38.27 10.50
CA ALA A 193 15.13 36.98 11.18
C ALA A 193 15.01 37.19 12.70
N SER A 194 14.11 36.44 13.35
CA SER A 194 13.76 36.64 14.77
C SER A 194 14.96 36.54 15.73
N SER A 195 16.02 35.86 15.31
CA SER A 195 17.25 35.64 16.07
C SER A 195 18.28 36.77 15.94
N LYS A 196 18.15 37.65 14.94
CA LYS A 196 19.13 38.70 14.60
C LYS A 196 18.50 40.09 14.70
N PHE A 197 18.59 40.71 15.88
CA PHE A 197 18.10 42.09 16.06
C PHE A 197 19.07 43.14 15.49
N THR A 198 20.38 42.89 15.57
CA THR A 198 21.42 43.90 15.21
C THR A 198 22.14 43.61 13.90
N LYS A 199 22.07 42.38 13.39
CA LYS A 199 22.78 41.97 12.16
C LYS A 199 21.79 41.93 10.98
N PRO A 200 22.14 42.47 9.81
CA PRO A 200 21.37 42.23 8.59
C PRO A 200 21.30 40.72 8.26
N ASN A 201 20.22 40.31 7.59
CA ASN A 201 20.03 38.92 7.19
C ASN A 201 21.06 38.51 6.11
N ASP A 202 21.53 37.27 6.18
CA ASP A 202 22.34 36.61 5.16
C ASP A 202 21.38 35.77 4.31
N LEU A 203 20.86 36.34 3.23
CA LEU A 203 19.69 35.83 2.52
C LEU A 203 20.05 34.78 1.47
N PHE A 204 19.27 33.70 1.42
CA PHE A 204 19.22 32.79 0.28
C PHE A 204 17.79 32.25 0.10
N VAL A 205 17.49 31.79 -1.11
CA VAL A 205 16.22 31.13 -1.45
C VAL A 205 16.47 29.63 -1.67
N GLU A 206 15.65 28.82 -1.02
CA GLU A 206 15.58 27.36 -1.16
C GLU A 206 14.26 26.96 -1.83
N CYS A 207 14.32 26.10 -2.84
CA CYS A 207 13.17 25.58 -3.55
C CYS A 207 12.99 24.09 -3.26
N HIS A 208 11.78 23.71 -2.86
CA HIS A 208 11.36 22.33 -2.68
C HIS A 208 10.20 22.03 -3.62
N MET A 209 10.37 21.05 -4.50
CA MET A 209 9.28 20.61 -5.36
C MET A 209 9.25 19.10 -5.50
N GLY A 210 8.22 18.47 -4.93
CA GLY A 210 7.85 17.13 -5.35
C GLY A 210 8.97 16.09 -5.26
N TYR A 211 9.41 15.63 -6.43
CA TYR A 211 10.42 14.59 -6.63
C TYR A 211 11.83 15.15 -6.82
N ASN A 212 11.98 16.48 -6.89
CA ASN A 212 13.26 17.13 -7.10
C ASN A 212 14.05 17.21 -5.79
N GLU A 213 15.37 17.17 -5.92
CA GLU A 213 16.26 17.51 -4.82
C GLU A 213 16.06 18.99 -4.43
N PRO A 214 16.21 19.34 -3.14
CA PRO A 214 16.14 20.73 -2.71
C PRO A 214 17.21 21.57 -3.42
N MET A 215 16.76 22.58 -4.17
CA MET A 215 17.65 23.50 -4.88
C MET A 215 17.85 24.76 -4.05
N ARG A 216 19.06 25.32 -4.05
CA ARG A 216 19.42 26.49 -3.22
C ARG A 216 20.22 27.48 -4.03
N THR A 217 19.89 28.76 -3.85
CA THR A 217 20.68 29.86 -4.36
C THR A 217 21.91 30.11 -3.50
N ARG A 218 22.85 30.90 -4.01
CA ARG A 218 23.98 31.37 -3.21
C ARG A 218 23.50 32.31 -2.11
N VAL A 219 24.32 32.44 -1.07
CA VAL A 219 24.01 33.29 0.08
C VAL A 219 24.50 34.71 -0.17
N HIS A 220 23.58 35.66 -0.02
CA HIS A 220 23.84 37.09 -0.10
C HIS A 220 24.08 37.63 1.32
N ASN A 221 25.36 37.74 1.69
CA ASN A 221 25.77 38.18 3.02
C ASN A 221 25.37 39.63 3.28
N ASN A 222 24.87 39.91 4.48
CA ASN A 222 24.44 41.24 4.93
C ASN A 222 23.42 41.93 3.98
N ALA A 223 22.55 41.17 3.32
CA ALA A 223 21.56 41.70 2.40
C ALA A 223 20.44 42.49 3.12
N GLY A 224 20.11 42.13 4.37
CA GLY A 224 19.09 42.86 5.14
C GLY A 224 17.67 42.45 4.74
N SER A 225 16.84 43.40 4.29
CA SER A 225 15.43 43.17 3.92
C SER A 225 15.23 42.90 2.42
N GLU A 226 16.25 43.10 1.59
CA GLU A 226 16.19 42.95 0.14
C GLU A 226 17.48 42.35 -0.42
N ALA A 227 17.36 41.57 -1.50
CA ALA A 227 18.50 40.96 -2.18
C ALA A 227 18.24 40.83 -3.68
N VAL A 228 19.24 41.17 -4.50
CA VAL A 228 19.26 40.86 -5.93
C VAL A 228 20.03 39.56 -6.13
N ILE A 229 19.32 38.52 -6.57
CA ILE A 229 19.81 37.13 -6.63
C ILE A 229 20.30 36.81 -8.04
N ARG A 230 19.44 36.95 -9.07
CA ARG A 230 19.74 36.63 -10.47
C ARG A 230 20.29 35.22 -10.68
N GLU A 231 19.60 34.23 -10.12
CA GLU A 231 19.96 32.81 -10.27
C GLU A 231 18.76 32.01 -10.79
N SER A 232 19.00 30.81 -11.30
CA SER A 232 17.97 29.91 -11.81
C SER A 232 18.15 28.48 -11.33
N PHE A 233 17.05 27.71 -11.35
CA PHE A 233 17.02 26.30 -10.99
C PHE A 233 16.31 25.50 -12.07
N GLN A 234 16.85 24.34 -12.43
CA GLN A 234 16.11 23.37 -13.25
C GLN A 234 15.37 22.39 -12.34
N LEU A 235 14.08 22.21 -12.60
CA LEU A 235 13.18 21.34 -11.85
C LEU A 235 12.33 20.51 -12.80
N ASN A 236 12.06 19.27 -12.43
CA ASN A 236 11.18 18.38 -13.17
C ASN A 236 9.76 18.45 -12.60
N ILE A 237 8.78 18.82 -13.44
CA ILE A 237 7.37 18.86 -13.07
C ILE A 237 6.61 17.67 -13.65
N ASP A 238 5.63 17.17 -12.92
CA ASP A 238 4.69 16.16 -13.41
C ASP A 238 3.33 16.81 -13.67
N GLU A 239 3.06 17.08 -14.95
CA GLU A 239 1.84 17.72 -15.43
C GLU A 239 0.56 16.92 -15.09
N ASN A 240 0.68 15.60 -14.86
CA ASN A 240 -0.45 14.76 -14.46
C ASN A 240 -0.83 14.92 -12.98
N SER A 241 -0.02 15.64 -12.21
CA SER A 241 -0.18 15.85 -10.77
C SER A 241 -0.33 17.34 -10.43
N PRO A 242 -1.47 17.98 -10.79
CA PRO A 242 -1.64 19.44 -10.64
C PRO A 242 -1.56 19.89 -9.17
N ASP A 243 -1.84 18.99 -8.23
CA ASP A 243 -1.83 19.24 -6.79
C ASP A 243 -0.42 19.18 -6.17
N THR A 244 0.62 18.84 -6.96
CA THR A 244 1.99 18.86 -6.46
C THR A 244 2.39 20.31 -6.16
N LEU A 245 2.79 20.54 -4.91
CA LEU A 245 3.17 21.86 -4.43
C LEU A 245 4.69 22.06 -4.55
N MET A 246 5.08 23.18 -5.14
CA MET A 246 6.40 23.78 -5.02
C MET A 246 6.39 24.78 -3.86
N THR A 247 7.39 24.73 -3.00
CA THR A 247 7.58 25.68 -1.91
C THR A 247 8.91 26.38 -2.06
N LEU A 248 8.87 27.71 -2.18
CA LEU A 248 10.03 28.58 -2.15
C LEU A 248 10.15 29.18 -0.76
N LEU A 249 11.34 29.06 -0.16
CA LEU A 249 11.63 29.51 1.20
C LEU A 249 12.75 30.55 1.13
N ALA A 250 12.47 31.78 1.57
CA ALA A 250 13.48 32.78 1.84
C ALA A 250 14.01 32.53 3.26
N LYS A 251 15.31 32.22 3.36
CA LYS A 251 15.97 31.84 4.61
C LYS A 251 17.13 32.78 4.93
N ASP A 252 17.36 32.95 6.22
CA ASP A 252 18.57 33.55 6.77
C ASP A 252 19.57 32.45 7.10
N GLN A 253 20.79 32.56 6.58
CA GLN A 253 21.88 31.67 6.93
C GLN A 253 22.47 32.08 8.28
N SER A 254 22.51 31.14 9.22
CA SER A 254 23.27 31.26 10.46
C SER A 254 24.26 30.11 10.57
N LEU A 255 25.24 30.24 11.45
CA LEU A 255 26.32 29.25 11.61
C LEU A 255 25.81 27.88 12.06
N LEU A 256 24.71 27.84 12.82
CA LEU A 256 24.17 26.60 13.41
C LEU A 256 22.91 26.11 12.71
N THR A 257 21.98 27.01 12.41
CA THR A 257 20.68 26.65 11.84
C THR A 257 20.21 27.74 10.89
N ASN A 258 19.64 27.34 9.75
CA ASN A 258 19.00 28.28 8.83
C ASN A 258 17.59 28.57 9.34
N SER A 259 17.23 29.84 9.50
CA SER A 259 15.88 30.24 9.90
C SER A 259 15.06 30.66 8.69
N GLU A 260 13.85 30.11 8.56
CA GLU A 260 12.87 30.55 7.58
C GLU A 260 12.35 31.95 7.95
N ILE A 261 12.43 32.89 7.00
CA ILE A 261 11.89 34.25 7.14
C ILE A 261 10.51 34.31 6.51
N ALA A 262 10.40 33.83 5.27
CA ALA A 262 9.17 33.88 4.52
C ALA A 262 9.08 32.71 3.52
N ARG A 263 7.85 32.35 3.14
CA ARG A 263 7.55 31.24 2.24
C ARG A 263 6.52 31.59 1.19
N LEU A 264 6.66 30.98 0.03
CA LEU A 264 5.67 30.97 -1.04
C LEU A 264 5.40 29.53 -1.44
N THR A 265 4.12 29.18 -1.55
CA THR A 265 3.69 27.86 -2.01
C THR A 265 2.92 28.04 -3.30
N LEU A 266 3.35 27.34 -4.35
CA LEU A 266 2.74 27.35 -5.67
C LEU A 266 2.35 25.93 -6.04
N SER A 267 1.14 25.74 -6.52
CA SER A 267 0.71 24.49 -7.15
C SER A 267 1.35 24.33 -8.54
N THR A 268 1.43 23.10 -9.02
CA THR A 268 1.92 22.81 -10.39
C THR A 268 1.06 23.54 -11.43
N ARG A 269 -0.25 23.69 -11.17
CA ARG A 269 -1.14 24.47 -12.03
C ARG A 269 -0.77 25.95 -12.09
N GLU A 270 -0.44 26.56 -10.95
CA GLU A 270 0.01 27.96 -10.90
C GLU A 270 1.35 28.12 -11.59
N LEU A 271 2.28 27.16 -11.42
CA LEU A 271 3.56 27.14 -12.12
C LEU A 271 3.39 27.15 -13.64
N CYS A 272 2.55 26.27 -14.19
CA CYS A 272 2.24 26.27 -15.63
C CYS A 272 1.60 27.61 -16.06
N GLY A 273 0.77 28.22 -15.21
CA GLY A 273 0.20 29.54 -15.48
C GLY A 273 1.24 30.67 -15.52
N ILE A 274 2.27 30.59 -14.67
CA ILE A 274 3.41 31.54 -14.68
C ILE A 274 4.29 31.28 -15.90
N GLU A 275 4.53 30.02 -16.26
CA GLU A 275 5.26 29.63 -17.48
C GLU A 275 4.60 30.18 -18.74
N ASP A 276 3.26 30.10 -18.83
CA ASP A 276 2.51 30.64 -19.97
C ASP A 276 2.61 32.17 -20.07
N GLN A 277 2.78 32.87 -18.94
CA GLN A 277 2.94 34.33 -18.89
C GLN A 277 4.37 34.78 -19.20
N THR A 278 5.38 34.07 -18.68
CA THR A 278 6.79 34.51 -18.68
C THR A 278 7.65 33.78 -19.71
N GLY A 279 7.45 32.46 -19.93
CA GLY A 279 8.35 31.60 -20.69
C GLY A 279 8.12 31.56 -22.21
N LYS A 280 6.86 31.51 -22.67
CA LYS A 280 6.56 31.23 -24.09
C LYS A 280 6.79 32.38 -25.08
N ARG A 281 7.14 33.59 -24.61
CA ARG A 281 7.12 34.80 -25.44
C ARG A 281 8.48 35.36 -25.86
N ARG A 282 9.60 34.84 -25.36
CA ARG A 282 10.92 35.47 -25.59
C ARG A 282 12.01 34.45 -25.93
N SER A 283 12.65 34.61 -27.09
CA SER A 283 13.81 33.83 -27.52
C SER A 283 15.12 34.22 -26.80
N THR A 284 15.12 35.37 -26.12
CA THR A 284 16.25 35.88 -25.34
C THR A 284 15.76 36.29 -23.96
N PHE A 285 16.32 35.68 -22.92
CA PHE A 285 15.98 35.98 -21.53
C PHE A 285 16.79 37.18 -21.04
N SER A 286 16.10 38.23 -20.58
CA SER A 286 16.71 39.42 -19.97
C SER A 286 16.12 39.67 -18.57
N TYR A 287 16.96 40.14 -17.65
CA TYR A 287 16.60 40.48 -16.27
C TYR A 287 15.94 41.86 -16.18
N ASP A 288 14.76 41.98 -16.79
CA ASP A 288 13.94 43.20 -16.82
C ASP A 288 12.62 43.00 -16.05
N GLU A 289 12.02 44.09 -15.56
CA GLU A 289 10.78 44.03 -14.77
C GLU A 289 9.64 43.31 -15.49
N ASP A 290 9.52 43.51 -16.81
CA ASP A 290 8.48 42.89 -17.63
C ASP A 290 8.66 41.37 -17.81
N SER A 291 9.84 40.83 -17.52
CA SER A 291 10.14 39.39 -17.64
C SER A 291 9.70 38.60 -16.41
N PHE A 292 9.46 39.26 -15.27
CA PHE A 292 9.24 38.59 -13.99
C PHE A 292 7.86 38.90 -13.41
N LEU A 293 7.25 37.89 -12.80
CA LEU A 293 6.02 38.04 -12.05
C LEU A 293 6.35 38.31 -10.58
N GLU A 294 5.76 39.37 -10.03
CA GLU A 294 5.82 39.69 -8.62
C GLU A 294 4.83 38.82 -7.83
N LEU A 295 5.33 38.08 -6.84
CA LEU A 295 4.54 37.23 -5.96
C LEU A 295 4.80 37.58 -4.49
N SER A 296 3.73 37.63 -3.69
CA SER A 296 3.81 37.94 -2.26
C SER A 296 4.23 36.72 -1.44
N LEU A 297 5.20 36.90 -0.54
CA LEU A 297 5.64 35.89 0.42
C LEU A 297 4.84 36.00 1.73
N ASN A 298 4.63 34.87 2.41
CA ASN A 298 4.04 34.81 3.75
C ASN A 298 5.15 34.61 4.81
N PRO A 299 5.21 35.36 5.92
CA PRO A 299 4.21 36.33 6.39
C PRO A 299 4.32 37.71 5.72
N SER A 300 5.46 38.08 5.14
CA SER A 300 5.65 39.35 4.43
C SER A 300 6.81 39.30 3.43
N GLY A 301 6.77 40.17 2.43
CA GLY A 301 7.80 40.32 1.42
C GLY A 301 7.29 39.99 0.03
N LYS A 302 8.14 40.19 -0.97
CA LYS A 302 7.85 40.00 -2.39
C LYS A 302 9.02 39.29 -3.06
N ILE A 303 8.73 38.39 -3.99
CA ILE A 303 9.72 37.70 -4.81
C ILE A 303 9.35 37.85 -6.29
N TRP A 304 10.36 38.07 -7.13
CA TRP A 304 10.20 38.18 -8.58
C TRP A 304 10.67 36.89 -9.23
N ILE A 305 9.73 36.19 -9.87
CA ILE A 305 9.96 34.85 -10.44
C ILE A 305 9.57 34.83 -11.91
N ALA A 306 10.37 34.16 -12.73
CA ALA A 306 10.00 33.77 -14.08
C ALA A 306 10.17 32.26 -14.23
N VAL A 307 9.35 31.63 -15.06
CA VAL A 307 9.41 30.18 -15.33
C VAL A 307 9.46 29.98 -16.83
N ALA A 308 10.46 29.24 -17.30
CA ALA A 308 10.61 28.90 -18.71
C ALA A 308 10.70 27.39 -18.89
N PRO A 309 10.21 26.84 -20.01
CA PRO A 309 10.53 25.45 -20.36
C PRO A 309 12.02 25.30 -20.67
N VAL A 310 12.59 24.15 -20.30
CA VAL A 310 13.95 23.79 -20.76
C VAL A 310 13.81 23.18 -22.15
N ASP A 311 14.34 23.86 -23.16
CA ASP A 311 14.35 23.37 -24.54
C ASP A 311 15.43 22.28 -24.69
N GLU A 312 15.07 21.02 -24.41
CA GLU A 312 15.96 19.87 -24.55
C GLU A 312 16.59 19.78 -25.97
N ALA A 313 15.82 20.14 -27.00
CA ALA A 313 16.28 20.12 -28.38
C ALA A 313 17.42 21.13 -28.65
N ALA A 314 17.35 22.32 -28.05
CA ALA A 314 18.40 23.32 -28.21
C ALA A 314 19.68 22.93 -27.46
N GLU A 315 19.54 22.17 -26.38
CA GLU A 315 20.68 21.65 -25.62
C GLU A 315 21.36 20.47 -26.32
N GLU A 316 20.58 19.56 -26.93
CA GLU A 316 21.11 18.50 -27.80
C GLU A 316 21.91 19.09 -28.97
N GLU A 317 21.38 20.08 -29.68
CA GLU A 317 22.11 20.76 -30.76
C GLU A 317 23.42 21.41 -30.27
N ARG A 318 23.40 22.09 -29.13
CA ARG A 318 24.63 22.68 -28.54
C ARG A 318 25.66 21.62 -28.13
N SER A 319 25.20 20.48 -27.61
CA SER A 319 26.08 19.39 -27.20
C SER A 319 26.80 18.76 -28.39
N LEU A 320 26.11 18.64 -29.54
CA LEU A 320 26.70 18.16 -30.79
C LEU A 320 27.76 19.12 -31.34
N LEU A 321 27.48 20.43 -31.30
CA LEU A 321 28.43 21.45 -31.75
C LEU A 321 29.71 21.49 -30.90
N LEU A 322 29.59 21.35 -29.58
CA LEU A 322 30.75 21.27 -28.69
C LEU A 322 31.59 20.01 -28.91
N GLN A 323 30.94 18.91 -29.32
CA GLN A 323 31.65 17.67 -29.65
C GLN A 323 32.45 17.80 -30.96
N GLU A 324 31.94 18.52 -31.96
CA GLU A 324 32.67 18.81 -33.21
C GLU A 324 33.90 19.70 -32.98
N ASP A 325 33.80 20.72 -32.13
CA ASP A 325 34.94 21.61 -31.81
C ASP A 325 36.05 20.90 -31.01
N SER A 326 35.71 19.85 -30.24
CA SER A 326 36.68 19.06 -29.49
C SER A 326 37.53 18.10 -30.35
N LEU A 327 37.18 17.93 -31.63
CA LEU A 327 37.85 17.05 -32.58
C LEU A 327 38.80 17.78 -33.54
N LEU A 328 39.07 19.07 -33.34
CA LEU A 328 40.15 19.77 -34.04
C LEU A 328 41.50 19.45 -33.37
N PRO A 329 42.36 18.61 -33.97
CA PRO A 329 43.70 18.42 -33.45
C PRO A 329 44.51 19.72 -33.64
N CYS A 330 45.11 20.21 -32.57
CA CYS A 330 46.08 21.31 -32.60
C CYS A 330 47.27 21.03 -33.52
#